data_AF-A0A7S1BFF7-F1
#
_entry.id   AF-A0A7S1BFF7-F1
#
_cell.length_a   1.000
_cell.length_b   1.000
_cell.length_c   1.000
_cell.angle_alpha   90.00
_cell.angle_beta   90.00
_cell.angle_gamma   90.00
#
_symmetry.space_group_name_H-M   'P 1'
#
loop_
_entity.id
_entity.type
_entity.pdbx_description
1 polymer ?
#
loop_
_entity_poly.entity_id
_entity_poly.type
_entity_poly.pdbx_seq_one_letter_code
_entity_poly.pdbx_strand_id
1 'polypeptide(L)'
;GGAFPEIHVAQYPRLMGDPHAHRKKRGEDADADENAGASLDPSTLTLNRRGALLHVPTLAAEVGSDGIVKYDAVVTGGSNASKRVFSRPLDLVPAVHHPASDPNALLASMTNPTKEEEAAETASTAAALAKLVGNAVSGDKPAHDAFENAKTSQLASKSSWIKYTPDKNAPGYNPAAGTRMIQMVHAQVDPMEPPPPPPHKLYTGTPEDRNRIK
;
A
#
# COMPACT_ATOMS: atom_id res chain seq x y z
N GLY A 1 27.63 -14.39 -18.02
CA GLY A 1 28.31 -13.61 -19.07
C GLY A 1 27.61 -12.27 -19.23
N GLY A 2 28.25 -11.33 -19.92
CA GLY A 2 27.62 -10.10 -20.40
C GLY A 2 27.13 -10.25 -21.84
N ALA A 3 26.29 -9.32 -22.29
CA ALA A 3 25.92 -9.19 -23.70
C ALA A 3 26.86 -8.17 -24.36
N PHE A 4 27.29 -8.46 -25.58
CA PHE A 4 28.23 -7.63 -26.35
C PHE A 4 27.45 -6.64 -27.22
N PRO A 5 27.45 -5.32 -26.91
CA PRO A 5 26.65 -4.33 -27.64
C PRO A 5 27.09 -4.14 -29.10
N GLU A 6 28.34 -4.47 -29.44
CA GLU A 6 28.89 -4.42 -30.79
C GLU A 6 28.34 -5.50 -31.73
N ILE A 7 27.72 -6.54 -31.17
CA ILE A 7 27.06 -7.59 -31.95
C ILE A 7 25.59 -7.22 -32.07
N HIS A 8 25.15 -6.87 -33.27
CA HIS A 8 23.78 -6.44 -33.57
C HIS A 8 22.79 -7.63 -33.62
N VAL A 9 22.82 -8.49 -32.61
CA VAL A 9 21.94 -9.64 -32.43
C VAL A 9 21.45 -9.62 -30.99
N ALA A 10 20.16 -9.90 -30.79
CA ALA A 10 19.58 -9.99 -29.45
C ALA A 10 20.27 -11.12 -28.66
N GLN A 11 20.92 -10.75 -27.56
CA GLN A 11 21.60 -11.67 -26.65
C GLN A 11 20.92 -11.61 -25.29
N TYR A 12 20.57 -12.78 -24.75
CA TYR A 12 19.88 -12.88 -23.46
C TYR A 12 20.70 -13.72 -22.45
N PRO A 13 21.84 -13.21 -21.94
CA PRO A 13 22.57 -13.87 -20.87
C PRO A 13 21.65 -14.15 -19.67
N ARG A 14 21.67 -15.38 -19.15
CA ARG A 14 20.79 -15.84 -18.05
C ARG A 14 19.29 -15.66 -18.33
N LEU A 15 18.86 -15.65 -19.59
CA LEU A 15 17.46 -15.47 -20.02
C LEU A 15 16.87 -14.11 -19.60
N MET A 16 17.70 -13.12 -19.27
CA MET A 16 17.23 -11.79 -18.89
C MET A 16 16.67 -11.07 -20.11
N GLY A 17 15.44 -10.56 -20.01
CA GLY A 17 14.79 -9.79 -21.09
C GLY A 17 14.36 -10.61 -22.30
N ASP A 18 14.42 -11.95 -22.24
CA ASP A 18 13.96 -12.84 -23.30
C ASP A 18 12.43 -12.98 -23.26
N PRO A 19 11.70 -12.45 -24.26
CA PRO A 19 10.23 -12.57 -24.31
C PRO A 19 9.74 -14.02 -24.49
N HIS A 20 10.60 -14.93 -24.97
CA HIS A 20 10.26 -16.32 -25.24
C HIS A 20 10.56 -17.28 -24.09
N ALA A 21 11.35 -16.86 -23.09
CA ALA A 21 11.70 -17.70 -21.94
C ALA A 21 10.48 -18.17 -21.12
N HIS A 22 9.41 -17.38 -21.07
CA HIS A 22 8.15 -17.74 -20.41
C HIS A 22 7.36 -18.85 -21.12
N ARG A 23 7.66 -19.15 -22.39
CA ARG A 23 7.07 -20.29 -23.12
C ARG A 23 7.78 -21.60 -22.82
N LYS A 24 9.11 -21.59 -22.65
CA LYS A 24 9.94 -22.81 -22.50
C LYS A 24 9.91 -23.43 -21.09
N LYS A 25 9.57 -22.66 -20.05
CA LYS A 25 9.32 -23.20 -18.68
C LYS A 25 8.00 -23.97 -18.57
N ARG A 26 7.09 -23.80 -19.51
CA ARG A 26 5.92 -24.66 -19.68
C ARG A 26 6.36 -25.81 -20.55
N GLY A 27 6.10 -27.04 -20.08
CA GLY A 27 6.47 -28.27 -20.78
C GLY A 27 6.12 -28.20 -22.27
N GLU A 28 6.91 -28.94 -23.03
CA GLU A 28 6.92 -29.09 -24.48
C GLU A 28 5.62 -29.75 -24.98
N ASP A 29 4.45 -29.16 -24.69
CA ASP A 29 3.10 -29.62 -25.07
C ASP A 29 2.12 -28.43 -25.05
N ALA A 30 2.41 -27.36 -25.82
CA ALA A 30 1.47 -26.26 -26.01
C ALA A 30 1.50 -25.79 -27.47
N ASP A 31 0.51 -26.25 -28.22
CA ASP A 31 0.21 -25.88 -29.60
C ASP A 31 0.30 -24.36 -29.83
N ALA A 32 0.91 -24.00 -30.96
CA ALA A 32 1.08 -22.63 -31.39
C ALA A 32 -0.26 -21.99 -31.77
N ASP A 33 -0.78 -21.11 -30.93
CA ASP A 33 -1.77 -20.11 -31.32
C ASP A 33 -1.09 -18.73 -31.27
N GLU A 34 -0.81 -18.17 -32.44
CA GLU A 34 0.00 -16.96 -32.63
C GLU A 34 -0.76 -15.64 -32.38
N ASN A 35 -1.96 -15.70 -31.81
CA ASN A 35 -2.82 -14.52 -31.71
C ASN A 35 -3.32 -14.22 -30.29
N ALA A 36 -2.37 -13.97 -29.38
CA ALA A 36 -2.67 -13.32 -28.11
C ALA A 36 -1.63 -12.23 -27.87
N GLY A 37 -1.99 -10.99 -28.23
CA GLY A 37 -1.31 -9.79 -27.72
C GLY A 37 -1.41 -9.80 -26.20
N ALA A 38 -0.40 -10.33 -25.54
CA ALA A 38 -0.34 -10.43 -24.09
C ALA A 38 -0.17 -9.03 -23.52
N SER A 39 -1.20 -8.52 -22.87
CA SER A 39 -1.06 -7.41 -21.91
C SER A 39 -0.03 -7.84 -20.86
N LEU A 40 1.11 -7.15 -20.82
CA LEU A 40 2.26 -7.42 -19.95
C LEU A 40 2.01 -7.05 -18.48
N ASP A 41 0.76 -6.99 -18.03
CA ASP A 41 0.43 -6.64 -16.65
C ASP A 41 0.44 -7.92 -15.78
N PRO A 42 1.51 -8.18 -14.99
CA PRO A 42 1.66 -9.41 -14.20
C PRO A 42 0.66 -9.51 -13.05
N SER A 43 -0.14 -8.46 -12.82
CA SER A 43 -1.16 -8.37 -11.78
C SER A 43 -2.52 -8.96 -12.17
N THR A 44 -2.74 -9.28 -13.45
CA THR A 44 -4.04 -9.80 -13.93
C THR A 44 -3.98 -11.31 -14.15
N LEU A 45 -4.82 -12.04 -13.41
CA LEU A 45 -5.00 -13.49 -13.56
C LEU A 45 -5.77 -13.76 -14.86
N THR A 46 -5.07 -14.05 -15.96
CA THR A 46 -5.69 -14.46 -17.22
C THR A 46 -5.76 -15.98 -17.32
N LEU A 47 -6.96 -16.53 -17.52
CA LEU A 47 -7.18 -17.96 -17.74
C LEU A 47 -7.34 -18.25 -19.23
N ASN A 48 -6.83 -19.39 -19.69
CA ASN A 48 -7.12 -19.88 -21.04
C ASN A 48 -8.53 -20.53 -21.11
N ARG A 49 -8.98 -20.86 -22.31
CA ARG A 49 -10.28 -21.50 -22.56
C ARG A 49 -10.47 -22.84 -21.84
N ARG A 50 -9.39 -23.48 -21.40
CA ARG A 50 -9.39 -24.74 -20.62
C ARG A 50 -9.30 -24.50 -19.10
N GLY A 51 -9.39 -23.25 -18.63
CA GLY A 51 -9.32 -22.89 -17.21
C GLY A 51 -7.92 -22.98 -16.61
N ALA A 52 -6.87 -23.11 -17.42
CA ALA A 52 -5.48 -23.07 -16.94
C ALA A 52 -4.96 -21.62 -16.93
N LEU A 53 -4.26 -21.26 -15.86
CA LEU A 53 -3.62 -19.96 -15.70
C LEU A 53 -2.55 -19.73 -16.78
N LEU A 54 -2.71 -18.68 -17.59
CA LEU A 54 -1.75 -18.27 -18.62
C LEU A 54 -0.49 -17.65 -18.01
N HIS A 55 -0.60 -17.11 -16.81
CA HIS A 55 0.52 -16.63 -16.00
C HIS A 55 0.24 -16.98 -14.54
N VAL A 56 1.19 -17.61 -13.86
CA VAL A 56 1.15 -17.71 -12.40
C VAL A 56 1.76 -16.42 -11.89
N PRO A 57 1.00 -15.53 -11.21
CA PRO A 57 1.58 -14.34 -10.62
C PRO A 57 2.55 -14.79 -9.53
N THR A 58 3.84 -14.58 -9.77
CA THR A 58 4.91 -14.92 -8.83
C THR A 58 5.53 -13.65 -8.30
N LEU A 59 5.72 -13.56 -6.98
CA LEU A 59 6.52 -12.51 -6.38
C LEU A 59 7.98 -12.64 -6.85
N ALA A 60 8.61 -11.52 -7.19
CA ALA A 60 10.02 -11.50 -7.57
C ALA A 60 10.89 -11.98 -6.40
N ALA A 61 11.82 -12.90 -6.66
CA ALA A 61 12.77 -13.35 -5.65
C ALA A 61 13.81 -12.25 -5.39
N GLU A 62 13.74 -11.65 -4.21
CA GLU A 62 14.74 -10.67 -3.78
C GLU A 62 15.96 -11.38 -3.17
N VAL A 63 17.14 -10.80 -3.36
CA VAL A 63 18.40 -11.28 -2.77
C VAL A 63 18.96 -10.17 -1.89
N GLY A 64 19.39 -10.52 -0.68
CA GLY A 64 20.02 -9.56 0.24
C GLY A 64 21.43 -9.16 -0.19
N SER A 65 21.99 -8.16 0.49
CA SER A 65 23.40 -7.77 0.36
C SER A 65 24.36 -8.95 0.51
N ASP A 66 23.97 -9.92 1.32
CA ASP A 66 24.78 -11.08 1.70
C ASP A 66 24.72 -12.20 0.64
N GLY A 67 23.99 -11.99 -0.47
CA GLY A 67 23.80 -12.98 -1.54
C GLY A 67 22.78 -14.07 -1.23
N ILE A 68 22.14 -14.03 -0.07
CA ILE A 68 21.10 -14.99 0.35
C ILE A 68 19.72 -14.52 -0.14
N VAL A 69 18.92 -15.47 -0.64
CA VAL A 69 17.55 -15.22 -1.09
C VAL A 69 16.65 -14.84 0.08
N LYS A 70 15.93 -13.73 -0.04
CA LYS A 70 15.00 -13.23 0.98
C LYS A 70 13.62 -13.90 0.82
N TYR A 71 13.42 -14.99 1.55
CA TYR A 71 12.10 -15.61 1.66
C TYR A 71 11.12 -14.79 2.52
N ASP A 72 11.63 -13.84 3.30
CA ASP A 72 10.86 -12.93 4.15
C ASP A 72 9.86 -12.06 3.37
N ALA A 73 10.15 -11.76 2.10
CA ALA A 73 9.30 -10.94 1.24
C ALA A 73 7.86 -11.48 1.10
N VAL A 74 7.66 -12.79 1.31
CA VAL A 74 6.34 -13.41 1.32
C VAL A 74 5.51 -13.00 2.55
N VAL A 75 6.17 -12.74 3.68
CA VAL A 75 5.53 -12.37 4.96
C VAL A 75 5.43 -10.86 5.10
N THR A 76 6.47 -10.13 4.71
CA THR A 76 6.55 -8.66 4.83
C THR A 76 5.80 -7.94 3.72
N GLY A 77 5.29 -8.65 2.71
CA GLY A 77 4.43 -8.07 1.68
C GLY A 77 3.05 -7.64 2.20
N GLY A 78 2.24 -7.03 1.32
CA GLY A 78 0.83 -6.77 1.60
C GLY A 78 0.58 -5.87 2.82
N SER A 79 -0.25 -6.33 3.75
CA SER A 79 -0.60 -5.56 4.97
C SER A 79 0.56 -5.36 5.94
N ASN A 80 1.67 -6.09 5.73
CA ASN A 80 2.82 -6.09 6.61
C ASN A 80 3.96 -5.20 6.11
N ALA A 81 3.82 -4.54 4.95
CA ALA A 81 4.89 -3.75 4.34
C ALA A 81 5.37 -2.58 5.21
N SER A 82 4.48 -1.98 6.00
CA SER A 82 4.82 -0.90 6.94
C SER A 82 5.14 -1.41 8.35
N LYS A 83 4.96 -2.70 8.63
CA LYS A 83 5.10 -3.29 9.96
C LYS A 83 6.48 -3.94 10.10
N ARG A 84 7.05 -3.85 11.30
CA ARG A 84 8.25 -4.62 11.63
C ARG A 84 7.86 -6.06 11.94
N VAL A 85 8.12 -6.96 11.01
CA VAL A 85 7.87 -8.40 11.16
C VAL A 85 9.19 -9.15 11.36
N PHE A 86 9.18 -10.12 12.26
CA PHE A 86 10.31 -11.00 12.53
C PHE A 86 9.99 -12.40 12.00
N SER A 87 10.66 -12.80 10.93
CA SER A 87 10.43 -14.09 10.27
C SER A 87 11.68 -14.96 10.18
N ARG A 88 12.85 -14.35 10.36
CA ARG A 88 14.13 -15.00 10.10
C ARG A 88 14.55 -15.81 11.34
N PRO A 89 15.24 -16.94 11.16
CA PRO A 89 15.78 -17.70 12.29
C PRO A 89 16.71 -16.87 13.20
N LEU A 90 17.44 -15.91 12.60
CA LEU A 90 18.31 -14.98 13.34
C LEU A 90 17.55 -14.08 14.30
N ASP A 91 16.28 -13.75 14.02
CA ASP A 91 15.45 -12.91 14.89
C ASP A 91 15.07 -13.62 16.20
N LEU A 92 15.25 -14.95 16.28
CA LEU A 92 15.04 -15.75 17.49
C LEU A 92 16.28 -15.81 18.38
N VAL A 93 17.45 -15.48 17.83
CA VAL A 93 18.72 -15.49 18.54
C VAL A 93 18.80 -14.25 19.44
N PRO A 94 19.22 -14.38 20.71
CA PRO A 94 19.39 -13.21 21.58
C PRO A 94 20.32 -12.18 20.94
N ALA A 95 19.98 -10.90 21.08
CA ALA A 95 20.69 -9.80 20.41
C ALA A 95 22.20 -9.78 20.69
N VAL A 96 22.63 -10.25 21.87
CA VAL A 96 24.04 -10.39 22.28
C VAL A 96 24.82 -11.38 21.40
N HIS A 97 24.15 -12.40 20.88
CA HIS A 97 24.73 -13.43 20.02
C HIS A 97 24.47 -13.18 18.53
N HIS A 98 23.88 -12.03 18.18
CA HIS A 98 23.56 -11.72 16.80
C HIS A 98 24.84 -11.35 16.05
N PRO A 99 25.18 -12.00 14.92
CA PRO A 99 26.49 -11.88 14.28
C PRO A 99 26.82 -10.48 13.74
N ALA A 100 25.80 -9.63 13.58
CA ALA A 100 25.90 -8.28 13.03
C ALA A 100 25.79 -7.18 14.09
N SER A 101 25.63 -7.52 15.38
CA SER A 101 25.40 -6.55 16.45
C SER A 101 26.56 -6.54 17.44
N ASP A 102 27.22 -5.40 17.57
CA ASP A 102 28.24 -5.22 18.60
C ASP A 102 27.56 -5.13 19.98
N PRO A 103 27.92 -5.98 20.96
CA PRO A 103 27.24 -6.02 22.25
C PRO A 103 27.35 -4.70 23.01
N ASN A 104 28.46 -3.97 22.86
CA ASN A 104 28.67 -2.65 23.47
C ASN A 104 27.78 -1.57 22.84
N ALA A 105 27.55 -1.63 21.52
CA ALA A 105 26.67 -0.70 20.83
C ALA A 105 25.20 -0.91 21.20
N LEU A 106 24.78 -2.16 21.44
CA LEU A 106 23.43 -2.46 21.92
C LEU A 106 23.16 -1.87 23.30
N LEU A 107 24.11 -1.99 24.23
CA LEU A 107 23.98 -1.41 25.56
C LEU A 107 23.91 0.13 25.51
N ALA A 108 24.68 0.76 24.62
CA ALA A 108 24.62 2.20 24.40
C ALA A 108 23.29 2.66 23.79
N SER A 109 22.60 1.80 23.03
CA SER A 109 21.29 2.09 22.44
C SER A 109 20.11 1.85 23.37
N MET A 110 20.31 1.13 24.49
CA MET A 110 19.29 0.83 25.50
C MET A 110 19.11 1.99 26.48
N THR A 111 18.92 3.20 25.97
CA THR A 111 18.58 4.38 26.77
C THR A 111 17.12 4.74 26.51
N ASN A 112 16.43 5.21 27.55
CA ASN A 112 15.11 5.78 27.34
C ASN A 112 15.21 7.01 26.41
N PRO A 113 14.14 7.31 25.66
CA PRO A 113 14.07 8.55 24.88
C PRO A 113 14.33 9.78 25.76
N THR A 114 14.70 10.88 25.13
CA THR A 114 14.91 12.12 25.87
C THR A 114 13.58 12.66 26.40
N LYS A 115 13.62 13.37 27.54
CA LYS A 115 12.40 13.96 28.14
C LYS A 115 11.66 14.91 27.18
N GLU A 116 12.38 15.54 26.26
CA GLU A 116 11.81 16.43 25.25
C GLU A 116 11.01 15.64 24.19
N GLU A 117 11.54 14.51 23.73
CA GLU A 117 10.83 13.60 22.80
C GLU A 117 9.59 12.98 23.47
N GLU A 118 9.70 12.57 24.73
CA GLU A 118 8.56 12.06 25.52
C GLU A 118 7.45 13.13 25.64
N ALA A 119 7.82 14.38 25.94
CA ALA A 119 6.86 15.47 26.03
C ALA A 119 6.21 15.80 24.67
N ALA A 120 6.98 15.79 23.58
CA ALA A 120 6.47 16.02 22.23
C ALA A 120 5.48 14.93 21.79
N GLU A 121 5.82 13.66 22.02
CA GLU A 121 4.96 12.53 21.67
C GLU A 121 3.70 12.50 22.55
N THR A 122 3.83 12.82 23.84
CA THR A 122 2.69 12.96 24.75
C THR A 122 1.74 14.07 24.28
N ALA A 123 2.26 15.21 23.83
CA ALA A 123 1.43 16.30 23.30
C ALA A 123 0.72 15.90 22.00
N SER A 124 1.43 15.22 21.09
CA SER A 124 0.88 14.72 19.82
C SER A 124 -0.24 13.69 20.05
N THR A 125 0.02 12.69 20.89
CA THR A 125 -0.94 11.63 21.23
C THR A 125 -2.14 12.18 21.99
N ALA A 126 -1.94 13.08 22.95
CA ALA A 126 -3.03 13.74 23.67
C ALA A 126 -3.93 14.56 22.74
N ALA A 127 -3.35 15.30 21.79
CA ALA A 127 -4.12 16.05 20.79
C ALA A 127 -4.91 15.13 19.85
N ALA A 128 -4.35 13.98 19.44
CA ALA A 128 -5.05 12.99 18.62
C ALA A 128 -6.22 12.35 19.38
N LEU A 129 -6.00 11.94 20.64
CA LEU A 129 -7.04 11.36 21.50
C LEU A 129 -8.15 12.37 21.80
N ALA A 130 -7.81 13.64 22.04
CA ALA A 130 -8.78 14.70 22.26
C ALA A 130 -9.72 14.89 21.05
N LYS A 131 -9.22 14.73 19.82
CA LYS A 131 -10.04 14.79 18.60
C LYS A 131 -11.01 13.60 18.52
N LEU A 132 -10.53 12.38 18.77
CA LEU A 132 -11.36 11.17 18.75
C LEU A 132 -12.46 11.21 19.82
N VAL A 133 -12.09 11.59 21.05
CA VAL A 133 -13.05 11.75 22.15
C VAL A 133 -14.02 12.89 21.86
N GLY A 134 -13.54 14.01 21.30
CA GLY A 134 -14.39 15.13 20.90
C GLY A 134 -15.48 14.73 19.89
N ASN A 135 -15.15 13.88 18.93
CA ASN A 135 -16.11 13.35 17.96
C ASN A 135 -17.12 12.40 18.63
N ALA A 136 -16.65 11.48 19.47
CA ALA A 136 -17.53 10.54 20.20
C ALA A 136 -18.51 11.28 21.13
N VAL A 137 -18.00 12.21 21.95
CA VAL A 137 -18.83 13.02 22.87
C VAL A 137 -19.78 13.93 22.11
N SER A 138 -19.44 14.37 20.90
CA SER A 138 -20.36 15.15 20.09
C SER A 138 -21.53 14.29 19.61
N GLY A 139 -21.25 13.08 19.11
CA GLY A 139 -22.26 12.13 18.63
C GLY A 139 -23.26 11.68 19.71
N ASP A 140 -22.82 11.56 20.96
CA ASP A 140 -23.70 11.16 22.07
C ASP A 140 -24.70 12.24 22.52
N LYS A 141 -24.62 13.47 21.97
CA LYS A 141 -25.53 14.55 22.34
C LYS A 141 -26.89 14.36 21.64
N PRO A 142 -28.02 14.52 22.36
CA PRO A 142 -29.37 14.18 21.84
C PRO A 142 -29.86 15.03 20.66
N ALA A 143 -29.23 16.17 20.37
CA ALA A 143 -29.53 17.03 19.23
C ALA A 143 -28.29 17.28 18.36
N HIS A 144 -27.33 16.36 18.39
CA HIS A 144 -26.07 16.45 17.67
C HIS A 144 -26.26 16.81 16.20
N ASP A 145 -27.06 16.02 15.47
CA ASP A 145 -27.27 16.15 14.02
C ASP A 145 -27.79 17.54 13.65
N ALA A 146 -28.76 18.07 14.40
CA ALA A 146 -29.29 19.40 14.17
C ALA A 146 -28.23 20.51 14.35
N PHE A 147 -27.41 20.40 15.41
CA PHE A 147 -26.34 21.37 15.65
C PHE A 147 -25.19 21.23 14.63
N GLU A 148 -24.88 20.02 14.17
CA GLU A 148 -23.87 19.78 13.13
C GLU A 148 -24.32 20.29 11.77
N ASN A 149 -25.55 20.01 11.37
CA ASN A 149 -26.14 20.51 10.12
C ASN A 149 -26.18 22.04 10.12
N ALA A 150 -26.57 22.66 11.23
CA ALA A 150 -26.54 24.12 11.39
C ALA A 150 -25.10 24.69 11.26
N LYS A 151 -24.11 24.06 11.90
CA LYS A 151 -22.70 24.49 11.80
C LYS A 151 -22.14 24.30 10.39
N THR A 152 -22.48 23.20 9.73
CA THR A 152 -22.07 22.90 8.36
C THR A 152 -22.65 23.95 7.40
N SER A 153 -23.92 24.32 7.60
CA SER A 153 -24.58 25.42 6.90
C SER A 153 -23.91 26.78 7.12
N GLN A 154 -23.42 27.07 8.33
CA GLN A 154 -22.61 28.28 8.55
C GLN A 154 -21.28 28.22 7.78
N LEU A 155 -20.68 27.04 7.68
CA LEU A 155 -19.46 26.81 6.91
C LEU A 155 -19.66 26.87 5.40
N ALA A 156 -20.89 26.75 4.89
CA ALA A 156 -21.21 26.93 3.46
C ALA A 156 -20.80 28.32 2.94
N SER A 157 -20.69 29.32 3.83
CA SER A 157 -20.16 30.65 3.47
C SER A 157 -18.63 30.67 3.24
N LYS A 158 -17.90 29.66 3.72
CA LYS A 158 -16.45 29.55 3.59
C LYS A 158 -16.11 28.67 2.38
N SER A 159 -15.24 29.18 1.51
CA SER A 159 -14.74 28.43 0.35
C SER A 159 -13.25 28.13 0.47
N SER A 160 -12.83 26.96 -0.01
CA SER A 160 -11.43 26.56 -0.11
C SER A 160 -11.05 26.35 -1.57
N TRP A 161 -9.84 26.74 -1.95
CA TRP A 161 -9.33 26.59 -3.30
C TRP A 161 -8.30 25.47 -3.36
N ILE A 162 -8.49 24.51 -4.28
CA ILE A 162 -7.60 23.37 -4.48
C ILE A 162 -7.02 23.45 -5.89
N LYS A 163 -5.70 23.32 -6.00
CA LYS A 163 -5.03 23.16 -7.29
C LYS A 163 -4.95 21.69 -7.65
N TYR A 164 -5.59 21.31 -8.75
CA TYR A 164 -5.65 19.95 -9.25
C TYR A 164 -4.87 19.82 -10.57
N THR A 165 -4.02 18.81 -10.65
CA THR A 165 -3.30 18.43 -11.89
C THR A 165 -3.94 17.15 -12.41
N PRO A 166 -4.69 17.20 -13.53
CA PRO A 166 -5.32 16.02 -14.11
C PRO A 166 -4.28 15.08 -14.73
N ASP A 167 -4.60 13.79 -14.71
CA ASP A 167 -3.80 12.78 -15.39
C ASP A 167 -3.98 12.87 -16.91
N LYS A 168 -2.94 12.56 -17.69
CA LYS A 168 -2.93 12.76 -19.15
C LYS A 168 -3.94 11.89 -19.88
N ASN A 169 -4.19 10.70 -19.33
CA ASN A 169 -5.11 9.71 -19.89
C ASN A 169 -6.54 9.86 -19.34
N ALA A 170 -6.78 10.82 -18.42
CA ALA A 170 -8.09 11.01 -17.82
C ALA A 170 -9.08 11.61 -18.84
N PRO A 171 -10.36 11.22 -18.77
CA PRO A 171 -11.39 11.80 -19.62
C PRO A 171 -11.48 13.32 -19.37
N GLY A 172 -11.44 14.09 -20.47
CA GLY A 172 -11.50 15.55 -20.42
C GLY A 172 -10.15 16.24 -20.12
N TYR A 173 -9.01 15.54 -20.21
CA TYR A 173 -7.68 16.18 -20.18
C TYR A 173 -7.54 17.21 -21.33
N ASN A 174 -7.04 18.41 -20.99
CA ASN A 174 -6.78 19.47 -21.97
C ASN A 174 -5.30 19.89 -21.85
N PRO A 175 -4.46 19.69 -22.88
CA PRO A 175 -3.04 20.00 -22.83
C PRO A 175 -2.76 21.51 -22.66
N ALA A 176 -3.67 22.38 -23.08
CA ALA A 176 -3.53 23.83 -22.90
C ALA A 176 -3.82 24.29 -21.46
N ALA A 177 -4.52 23.46 -20.66
CA ALA A 177 -4.87 23.73 -19.27
C ALA A 177 -4.36 22.60 -18.37
N GLY A 178 -3.03 22.53 -18.22
CA GLY A 178 -2.35 21.47 -17.46
C GLY A 178 -2.67 21.44 -15.96
N THR A 179 -3.27 22.50 -15.40
CA THR A 179 -3.75 22.54 -14.02
C THR A 179 -5.09 23.25 -13.92
N ARG A 180 -5.93 22.86 -12.96
CA ARG A 180 -7.25 23.44 -12.69
C ARG A 180 -7.28 23.96 -11.26
N MET A 181 -7.93 25.10 -11.04
CA MET A 181 -8.25 25.59 -9.68
C MET A 181 -9.72 25.30 -9.39
N ILE A 182 -9.98 24.55 -8.32
CA ILE A 182 -11.32 24.12 -7.93
C ILE A 182 -11.68 24.85 -6.64
N GLN A 183 -12.81 25.54 -6.63
CA GLN A 183 -13.38 26.13 -5.43
C GLN A 183 -14.34 25.10 -4.80
N MET A 184 -13.99 24.62 -3.61
CA MET A 184 -14.82 23.76 -2.79
C MET A 184 -15.64 24.62 -1.82
N VAL A 185 -16.93 24.34 -1.73
CA VAL A 185 -17.87 24.99 -0.82
C VAL A 185 -18.68 23.90 -0.13
N HIS A 186 -18.91 24.03 1.17
CA HIS A 186 -19.79 23.10 1.90
C HIS A 186 -21.25 23.30 1.46
N ALA A 187 -21.98 22.21 1.24
CA ALA A 187 -23.41 22.29 0.99
C ALA A 187 -24.15 22.74 2.25
N GLN A 188 -25.17 23.59 2.08
CA GLN A 188 -26.07 23.96 3.17
C GLN A 188 -27.01 22.80 3.47
N VAL A 189 -27.03 22.33 4.73
CA VAL A 189 -27.81 21.19 5.22
C VAL A 189 -28.89 21.67 6.20
N ASP A 190 -30.09 21.11 6.10
CA ASP A 190 -31.20 21.48 6.99
C ASP A 190 -30.96 20.94 8.41
N PRO A 191 -30.97 21.80 9.46
CA PRO A 191 -30.88 21.35 10.84
C PRO A 191 -32.03 20.45 11.31
N MET A 192 -33.17 20.42 10.61
CA MET A 192 -34.33 19.57 10.96
C MET A 192 -34.43 18.32 10.07
N GLU A 193 -33.45 18.08 9.20
CA GLU A 193 -33.40 16.84 8.41
C GLU A 193 -33.18 15.64 9.34
N PRO A 194 -34.01 14.59 9.26
CA PRO A 194 -33.84 13.41 10.09
C PRO A 194 -32.58 12.61 9.66
N PRO A 195 -32.05 11.74 10.54
CA PRO A 195 -30.89 10.92 10.21
C PRO A 195 -31.14 10.02 8.98
N PRO A 196 -30.11 9.78 8.15
CA PRO A 196 -30.20 8.83 7.04
C PRO A 196 -30.50 7.41 7.53
N PRO A 197 -30.94 6.49 6.64
CA PRO A 197 -31.28 5.13 7.03
C PRO A 197 -30.12 4.40 7.73
N PRO A 198 -30.41 3.48 8.67
CA PRO A 198 -29.38 2.79 9.43
C PRO A 198 -28.50 1.95 8.50
N PRO A 199 -27.18 1.85 8.78
CA PRO A 199 -26.27 1.07 7.95
C PRO A 199 -26.61 -0.43 8.01
N HIS A 200 -26.42 -1.13 6.90
CA HIS A 200 -26.58 -2.58 6.84
C HIS A 200 -25.48 -3.29 7.62
N LYS A 201 -25.84 -4.37 8.32
CA LYS A 201 -24.87 -5.22 9.03
C LYS A 201 -24.05 -6.02 8.03
N LEU A 202 -22.75 -5.77 8.00
CA LEU A 202 -21.79 -6.55 7.22
C LEU A 202 -21.12 -7.60 8.12
N TYR A 203 -20.68 -8.71 7.50
CA TYR A 203 -19.75 -9.62 8.17
C TYR A 203 -18.40 -8.94 8.36
N THR A 204 -17.67 -9.33 9.42
CA THR A 204 -16.31 -8.85 9.64
C THR A 204 -15.43 -9.20 8.44
N GLY A 205 -14.60 -8.24 8.00
CA GLY A 205 -13.63 -8.47 6.95
C GLY A 205 -12.61 -9.55 7.31
N THR A 206 -11.83 -9.99 6.31
CA THR A 206 -10.71 -10.89 6.56
C THR A 206 -9.69 -10.24 7.50
N PRO A 207 -9.15 -10.96 8.48
CA PRO A 207 -8.10 -10.43 9.35
C PRO A 207 -6.84 -10.09 8.55
N GLU A 208 -5.98 -9.28 9.14
CA GLU A 208 -4.67 -8.96 8.56
C GLU A 208 -3.82 -10.21 8.33
N ASP A 209 -2.86 -10.11 7.41
CA ASP A 209 -1.96 -11.20 7.09
C ASP A 209 -1.15 -11.62 8.32
N ARG A 210 -1.01 -12.93 8.50
CA ARG A 210 -0.28 -13.46 9.67
C ARG A 210 1.22 -13.20 9.53
N ASN A 211 1.83 -12.83 10.65
CA ASN A 211 3.28 -12.60 10.75
C ASN A 211 4.15 -13.87 10.62
N ARG A 212 3.57 -15.02 10.27
CA ARG A 212 4.28 -16.30 10.14
C ARG A 212 3.61 -17.20 9.09
N ILE A 213 4.44 -17.81 8.25
CA ILE A 213 4.04 -18.87 7.31
C ILE A 213 3.85 -20.17 8.09
N LYS A 214 2.76 -20.90 7.82
CA LYS A 214 2.52 -22.24 8.36
C LYS A 214 3.34 -23.29 7.64
#